data_AF-A0A8S4RAL4-F1
#
_entry.id   AF-A0A8S4RAL4-F1
#
_cell.length_a   1.000
_cell.length_b   1.000
_cell.length_c   1.000
_cell.angle_alpha   90.00
_cell.angle_beta   90.00
_cell.angle_gamma   90.00
#
_symmetry.space_group_name_H-M   'P 1'
#
loop_
_entity.id
_entity.type
_entity.pdbx_description
1 polymer ?
#
loop_
_entity_poly.entity_id
_entity_poly.type
_entity_poly.pdbx_seq_one_letter_code
_entity_poly.pdbx_strand_id
1 'polypeptide(L)'
;MEALYTNKPTSKIIFLFTRMTFAAALVLLALCSAVHGGDPVFDPSTLMRLVLVPADAAVGSVIYRVRASDPDFDYPLHFELIGKPDLFK
;
A
#
# COMPACT_ATOMS: atom_id res chain seq x y z
N MET A 1 17.20 -66.71 -10.83
CA MET A 1 16.26 -65.92 -11.64
C MET A 1 15.95 -64.68 -10.82
N GLU A 2 16.35 -63.52 -11.32
CA GLU A 2 16.73 -62.34 -10.54
C GLU A 2 15.60 -61.65 -9.77
N ALA A 3 15.95 -61.30 -8.53
CA ALA A 3 15.56 -60.13 -7.75
C ALA A 3 14.34 -59.33 -8.25
N LEU A 4 13.16 -59.76 -7.80
CA LEU A 4 12.16 -58.80 -7.33
C LEU A 4 12.75 -58.01 -6.15
N TYR A 5 12.37 -56.73 -6.00
CA TYR A 5 12.80 -55.77 -4.95
C TYR A 5 14.05 -54.98 -5.37
N THR A 6 14.03 -53.65 -5.58
CA THR A 6 13.58 -52.63 -4.64
C THR A 6 13.15 -51.37 -5.41
N ASN A 7 11.89 -50.95 -5.32
CA ASN A 7 11.50 -49.56 -5.57
C ASN A 7 11.81 -48.81 -4.27
N LYS A 8 12.96 -48.10 -4.21
CA LYS A 8 13.42 -47.43 -2.98
C LYS A 8 12.35 -46.44 -2.47
N PRO A 9 11.76 -46.67 -1.28
CA PRO A 9 10.72 -45.78 -0.71
C PRO A 9 11.23 -44.37 -0.42
N THR A 10 12.55 -44.19 -0.37
CA THR A 10 13.25 -42.92 -0.17
C THR A 10 12.97 -41.90 -1.26
N SER A 11 12.82 -42.30 -2.54
CA SER A 11 12.55 -41.34 -3.62
C SER A 11 11.15 -40.74 -3.54
N LYS A 12 10.14 -41.53 -3.15
CA LYS A 12 8.75 -41.06 -2.98
C LYS A 12 8.62 -40.09 -1.81
N ILE A 13 9.31 -40.36 -0.71
CA ILE A 13 9.31 -39.53 0.49
C ILE A 13 10.01 -38.19 0.21
N ILE A 14 11.19 -38.21 -0.43
CA ILE A 14 11.91 -36.99 -0.84
C ILE A 14 11.05 -36.17 -1.81
N PHE A 15 10.41 -36.81 -2.80
CA PHE A 15 9.52 -36.13 -3.74
C PHE A 15 8.29 -35.51 -3.05
N LEU A 16 7.74 -36.16 -2.02
CA LEU A 16 6.64 -35.63 -1.22
C LEU A 16 7.06 -34.40 -0.40
N PHE A 17 8.23 -34.44 0.23
CA PHE A 17 8.78 -33.29 0.97
C PHE A 17 9.04 -32.09 0.06
N THR A 18 9.64 -32.30 -1.12
CA THR A 18 9.90 -31.23 -2.10
C THR A 18 8.61 -30.61 -2.65
N ARG A 19 7.55 -31.41 -2.84
CA ARG A 19 6.23 -30.91 -3.27
C ARG A 19 5.56 -30.09 -2.16
N MET A 20 5.70 -30.51 -0.91
CA MET A 20 5.11 -29.83 0.24
C MET A 20 5.79 -28.49 0.52
N THR A 21 7.12 -28.41 0.39
CA THR A 21 7.86 -27.15 0.51
C THR A 21 7.55 -26.20 -0.64
N PHE A 22 7.43 -26.69 -1.87
CA PHE A 22 7.04 -25.87 -3.02
C PHE A 22 5.61 -25.32 -2.88
N ALA A 23 4.66 -26.15 -2.44
CA ALA A 23 3.30 -25.71 -2.16
C ALA A 23 3.26 -24.65 -1.04
N ALA A 24 4.02 -24.86 0.04
CA ALA A 24 4.14 -23.86 1.11
C ALA A 24 4.76 -22.55 0.61
N ALA A 25 5.78 -22.61 -0.25
CA ALA A 25 6.38 -21.42 -0.86
C ALA A 25 5.40 -20.67 -1.77
N LEU A 26 4.58 -21.37 -2.56
CA LEU A 26 3.53 -20.75 -3.37
C LEU A 26 2.45 -20.08 -2.52
N VAL A 27 2.04 -20.72 -1.42
CA VAL A 27 1.08 -20.14 -0.47
C VAL A 27 1.65 -18.88 0.18
N LEU A 28 2.91 -18.92 0.63
CA LEU A 28 3.58 -17.75 1.21
C LEU A 28 3.72 -16.62 0.19
N LEU A 29 4.09 -16.93 -1.06
CA LEU A 29 4.19 -15.94 -2.12
C LEU A 29 2.83 -15.28 -2.40
N ALA A 30 1.76 -16.07 -2.49
CA ALA A 30 0.40 -15.56 -2.70
C ALA A 30 -0.09 -14.68 -1.53
N LEU A 31 0.23 -15.05 -0.30
CA LEU A 31 -0.08 -14.26 0.90
C LEU A 31 0.70 -12.93 0.92
N CYS A 32 1.99 -12.94 0.56
CA CYS A 32 2.79 -11.72 0.49
C CYS A 32 2.32 -10.76 -0.62
N SER A 33 1.86 -11.29 -1.76
CA SER A 33 1.36 -10.46 -2.86
C SER A 33 0.01 -9.80 -2.58
N ALA A 34 -0.70 -10.22 -1.53
CA ALA A 34 -1.99 -9.67 -1.15
C ALA A 34 -1.89 -8.43 -0.24
N VAL A 35 -0.69 -8.10 0.24
CA VAL A 35 -0.47 -6.88 1.03
C VAL A 35 -0.10 -5.74 0.07
N HIS A 36 -0.95 -4.74 0.00
CA HIS A 36 -0.66 -3.48 -0.68
C HIS A 36 -1.01 -2.37 0.29
N GLY A 37 -0.02 -1.53 0.62
CA GLY A 37 -0.29 -0.30 1.37
C GLY A 37 -0.90 0.73 0.43
N GLY A 38 -2.03 1.32 0.81
CA GLY A 38 -2.60 2.48 0.17
C GLY A 38 -1.93 3.77 0.64
N ASP A 39 -1.71 4.69 -0.29
CA ASP A 39 -1.26 6.03 0.04
C ASP A 39 -2.43 6.88 0.57
N PRO A 40 -2.16 7.91 1.41
CA PRO A 40 -3.17 8.92 1.74
C PRO A 40 -3.75 9.57 0.49
N VAL A 41 -5.08 9.66 0.43
CA VAL A 41 -5.81 10.25 -0.70
C VAL A 41 -6.60 11.46 -0.23
N PHE A 42 -6.47 12.57 -0.96
CA PHE A 42 -7.30 13.76 -0.71
C PHE A 42 -8.77 13.50 -1.05
N ASP A 43 -9.68 14.00 -0.19
CA ASP A 43 -11.12 13.98 -0.44
C ASP A 43 -11.42 14.92 -1.62
N PRO A 44 -11.92 14.39 -2.76
CA PRO A 44 -12.19 15.20 -3.95
C PRO A 44 -13.20 16.31 -3.73
N SER A 45 -14.12 16.16 -2.77
CA SER A 45 -15.09 17.20 -2.42
C SER A 45 -14.43 18.40 -1.74
N THR A 46 -13.21 18.20 -1.20
CA THR A 46 -12.39 19.22 -0.57
C THR A 46 -11.15 19.60 -1.39
N LEU A 47 -11.10 19.25 -2.68
CA LEU A 47 -10.03 19.70 -3.55
C LEU A 47 -10.40 21.07 -4.15
N MET A 48 -9.84 22.14 -3.57
CA MET A 48 -10.01 23.48 -4.13
C MET A 48 -9.01 23.74 -5.25
N ARG A 49 -9.54 23.99 -6.45
CA ARG A 49 -8.75 24.39 -7.62
C ARG A 49 -8.58 25.91 -7.72
N LEU A 50 -9.52 26.69 -7.16
CA LEU A 50 -9.52 28.15 -7.12
C LEU A 50 -10.28 28.62 -5.87
N VAL A 51 -9.70 29.57 -5.12
CA VAL A 51 -10.31 30.17 -3.93
C VAL A 51 -10.28 31.67 -4.07
N LEU A 52 -11.42 32.33 -3.85
CA LEU A 52 -11.49 33.79 -3.78
C LEU A 52 -11.33 34.21 -2.32
N VAL A 53 -10.35 35.05 -2.05
CA VAL A 53 -10.07 35.59 -0.72
C VAL A 53 -10.38 37.08 -0.74
N PRO A 54 -11.20 37.61 0.19
CA PRO A 54 -11.40 39.06 0.32
C PRO A 54 -10.08 39.80 0.50
N ALA A 55 -9.97 41.00 -0.08
CA ALA A 55 -8.75 41.80 -0.01
C ALA A 55 -8.41 42.27 1.42
N ASP A 56 -9.40 42.31 2.30
CA ASP A 56 -9.31 42.72 3.71
C ASP A 56 -9.30 41.52 4.67
N ALA A 57 -9.12 40.29 4.18
CA ALA A 57 -9.02 39.11 5.02
C ALA A 57 -7.89 39.27 6.06
N ALA A 58 -8.24 39.18 7.34
CA ALA A 58 -7.29 39.36 8.42
C ALA A 58 -6.22 38.24 8.42
N VAL A 59 -5.01 38.57 8.88
CA VAL A 59 -3.97 37.57 9.10
C VAL A 59 -4.46 36.52 10.10
N GLY A 60 -4.26 35.24 9.76
CA GLY A 60 -4.76 34.11 10.54
C GLY A 60 -6.17 33.66 10.16
N SER A 61 -6.82 34.33 9.19
CA SER A 61 -8.09 33.86 8.65
C SER A 61 -7.93 32.48 8.00
N VAL A 62 -8.87 31.59 8.29
CA VAL A 62 -8.94 30.29 7.62
C VAL A 62 -9.55 30.49 6.24
N ILE A 63 -8.73 30.30 5.19
CA ILE A 63 -9.15 30.45 3.80
C ILE A 63 -9.86 29.17 3.31
N TYR A 64 -9.32 28.01 3.69
CA TYR A 64 -9.87 26.72 3.29
C TYR A 64 -9.40 25.58 4.20
N ARG A 65 -10.10 24.44 4.14
CA ARG A 65 -9.75 23.21 4.85
C ARG A 65 -9.77 22.03 3.87
N VAL A 66 -8.60 21.45 3.64
CA VAL A 66 -8.46 20.19 2.91
C VAL A 66 -8.71 19.00 3.82
N ARG A 67 -9.17 17.89 3.24
CA ARG A 67 -9.30 16.61 3.92
C ARG A 67 -8.60 15.53 3.09
N ALA A 68 -8.09 14.54 3.79
CA ALA A 68 -7.54 13.34 3.20
C ALA A 68 -7.86 12.14 4.11
N SER A 69 -7.84 10.96 3.53
CA SER A 69 -8.01 9.69 4.23
C SER A 69 -6.91 8.73 3.80
N ASP A 70 -6.35 8.01 4.76
CA ASP A 70 -5.44 6.89 4.54
C ASP A 70 -6.21 5.61 4.89
N PRO A 71 -6.29 4.61 4.00
CA PRO A 71 -7.06 3.40 4.24
C PRO A 71 -6.39 2.43 5.23
N ASP A 72 -5.09 2.57 5.47
CA ASP A 72 -4.30 1.63 6.28
C ASP A 72 -4.03 2.15 7.69
N PHE A 73 -4.13 3.45 7.90
CA PHE A 73 -3.69 4.08 9.14
C PHE A 73 -4.66 5.10 9.73
N ASP A 74 -4.90 4.99 11.04
CA ASP A 74 -5.80 5.86 11.81
C ASP A 74 -5.09 7.01 12.56
N TYR A 75 -3.86 7.36 12.17
CA TYR A 75 -3.14 8.49 12.80
C TYR A 75 -3.45 9.83 12.12
N PRO A 76 -3.27 10.98 12.82
CA PRO A 76 -3.49 12.29 12.22
C PRO A 76 -2.56 12.54 11.02
N LEU A 77 -3.14 12.89 9.88
CA LEU A 77 -2.37 13.22 8.68
C LEU A 77 -1.66 14.58 8.84
N HIS A 78 -0.43 14.63 8.34
CA HIS A 78 0.37 15.86 8.26
C HIS A 78 0.27 16.45 6.86
N PHE A 79 0.07 17.76 6.78
CA PHE A 79 -0.09 18.48 5.52
C PHE A 79 1.02 19.54 5.38
N GLU A 80 1.55 19.66 4.17
CA GLU A 80 2.55 20.66 3.80
C GLU A 80 2.08 21.43 2.56
N LEU A 81 2.32 22.74 2.55
CA LEU A 81 2.09 23.58 1.38
C LEU A 81 3.35 23.60 0.53
N ILE A 82 3.27 23.03 -0.68
CA ILE A 82 4.38 23.01 -1.63
C ILE A 82 4.05 23.97 -2.77
N GLY A 83 4.82 25.05 -2.90
CA GLY A 83 4.59 26.07 -3.93
C GLY A 83 5.80 26.99 -4.16
N LYS A 84 5.92 27.54 -5.37
CA LYS A 84 6.94 28.55 -5.69
C LYS A 84 6.47 29.93 -5.19
N PRO A 85 7.33 30.71 -4.51
CA PRO A 85 6.95 32.00 -3.95
C PRO A 85 6.62 33.07 -5.01
N ASP A 86 7.00 32.85 -6.28
CA ASP A 86 7.05 33.91 -7.29
C ASP A 86 5.70 34.21 -7.97
N LEU A 87 4.62 33.49 -7.62
CA LEU A 87 3.32 33.57 -8.32
C LEU A 87 2.35 34.62 -7.76
N PHE A 88 2.76 35.42 -6.77
CA PHE A 88 2.00 36.56 -6.25
C PHE A 88 2.75 37.87 -6.60
N LYS A 89 2.63 38.30 -7.85
CA LYS A 89 3.02 39.65 -8.31
C LYS A 89 1.81 40.35 -8.90
#